data_AF-A0A396SU69-F1
#
_entry.id   AF-A0A396SU69-F1
#
_cell.length_a   1.000
_cell.length_b   1.000
_cell.length_c   1.000
_cell.angle_alpha   90.00
_cell.angle_beta   90.00
_cell.angle_gamma   90.00
#
_symmetry.space_group_name_H-M   'P 1'
#
loop_
_entity.id
_entity.type
_entity.pdbx_description
1 polymer ?
#
loop_
_entity_poly.entity_id
_entity_poly.type
_entity_poly.pdbx_seq_one_letter_code
_entity_poly.pdbx_strand_id
1 'polypeptide(L)'
;MKAINVDKINGNELYTNEATTTATQWIGKSVVLYDSQGNKTSKQLNLGQKVTLDKQANIFDLTEKGDGYNGGTNLYRIKGTNDFINKYSVKKIRQPLPRYTNYTRVLFVNDGYLYNAKGEKVIEKDNRPNYHKGGSITVTSMIDITDKTTGETVRFYRLADQYLDIDQKRSNECYIKVSDTKIIWGGNNLKLNN
;
A
#
# COMPACT_ATOMS: atom_id res chain seq x y z
N MET A 1 14.61 37.81 -7.96
CA MET A 1 14.64 36.63 -8.85
C MET A 1 13.50 35.72 -8.47
N LYS A 2 12.58 35.43 -9.41
CA LYS A 2 11.42 34.55 -9.19
C LYS A 2 11.85 33.14 -9.58
N ALA A 3 11.82 32.19 -8.65
CA ALA A 3 12.12 30.79 -8.95
C ALA A 3 11.06 30.25 -9.91
N ILE A 4 11.49 29.69 -11.04
CA ILE A 4 10.62 28.99 -11.99
C ILE A 4 10.76 27.50 -11.66
N ASN A 5 9.68 26.85 -11.26
CA ASN A 5 9.60 25.40 -11.24
C ASN A 5 9.56 24.93 -12.70
N VAL A 6 10.60 24.23 -13.15
CA VAL A 6 10.68 23.70 -14.51
C VAL A 6 10.27 22.23 -14.45
N ASP A 7 9.03 21.92 -14.83
CA ASP A 7 8.52 20.54 -14.86
C ASP A 7 8.91 19.78 -16.14
N LYS A 8 9.36 20.50 -17.19
CA LYS A 8 9.73 19.93 -18.50
C LYS A 8 10.92 20.66 -19.13
N ILE A 9 11.83 19.93 -19.78
CA ILE A 9 12.84 20.50 -20.69
C ILE A 9 12.64 19.85 -22.06
N ASN A 10 12.49 20.66 -23.12
CA ASN A 10 12.30 20.21 -24.50
C ASN A 10 11.12 19.23 -24.68
N GLY A 11 10.00 19.49 -24.00
CA GLY A 11 8.80 18.64 -24.08
C GLY A 11 8.85 17.35 -23.27
N ASN A 12 10.01 16.98 -22.72
CA ASN A 12 10.18 15.82 -21.87
C ASN A 12 9.97 16.18 -20.39
N GLU A 13 9.20 15.36 -19.67
CA GLU A 13 9.07 15.46 -18.21
C GLU A 13 10.44 15.29 -17.54
N LEU A 14 10.77 16.17 -16.59
CA LEU A 14 12.04 16.08 -15.85
C LEU A 14 12.15 14.79 -15.01
N TYR A 15 11.01 14.17 -14.73
CA TYR A 15 10.87 12.89 -14.03
C TYR A 15 10.18 11.90 -14.95
N THR A 16 10.93 10.97 -15.55
CA THR A 16 10.31 9.82 -16.21
C THR A 16 9.75 8.89 -15.14
N ASN A 17 8.54 8.36 -15.34
CA ASN A 17 7.92 7.36 -14.45
C ASN A 17 8.62 5.99 -14.47
N GLU A 18 9.84 5.93 -15.02
CA GLU A 18 10.64 4.72 -15.17
C GLU A 18 12.14 5.00 -15.24
N ALA A 19 12.93 3.97 -14.96
CA ALA A 19 14.39 3.96 -15.04
C ALA A 19 14.92 2.60 -15.51
N THR A 20 15.72 2.57 -16.57
CA THR A 20 16.47 1.37 -16.96
C THR A 20 17.81 1.32 -16.22
N THR A 21 18.09 0.20 -15.57
CA THR A 21 19.32 -0.03 -14.80
C THR A 21 19.82 -1.46 -15.04
N THR A 22 20.88 -1.83 -14.33
CA THR A 22 21.52 -3.14 -14.42
C THR A 22 21.54 -3.79 -13.04
N ALA A 23 21.15 -5.07 -13.00
CA ALA A 23 21.24 -5.90 -11.80
C ALA A 23 22.71 -6.05 -11.36
N THR A 24 22.96 -5.87 -10.07
CA THR A 24 24.27 -5.98 -9.44
C THR A 24 24.11 -6.55 -8.04
N GLN A 25 25.16 -7.12 -7.47
CA GLN A 25 25.14 -7.55 -6.08
C GLN A 25 26.55 -7.53 -5.52
N TRP A 26 26.67 -7.23 -4.23
CA TRP A 26 27.98 -7.24 -3.56
C TRP A 26 28.49 -8.66 -3.31
N ILE A 27 27.59 -9.59 -2.97
CA ILE A 27 27.90 -11.00 -2.68
C ILE A 27 26.85 -11.89 -3.35
N GLY A 28 27.26 -12.90 -4.11
CA GLY A 28 26.38 -13.87 -4.76
C GLY A 28 26.48 -13.88 -6.29
N LYS A 29 25.82 -14.85 -6.93
CA LYS A 29 25.85 -15.03 -8.40
C LYS A 29 24.61 -14.49 -9.12
N SER A 30 23.57 -14.14 -8.37
CA SER A 30 22.28 -13.68 -8.91
C SER A 30 21.57 -12.78 -7.91
N VAL A 31 20.59 -12.02 -8.42
CA VAL A 31 19.73 -11.15 -7.62
C VAL A 31 18.37 -11.82 -7.44
N VAL A 32 17.97 -12.00 -6.17
CA VAL A 32 16.64 -12.52 -5.80
C VAL A 32 15.58 -11.44 -5.98
N LEU A 33 14.42 -11.85 -6.51
CA LEU A 33 13.25 -10.98 -6.65
C LEU A 33 12.23 -11.26 -5.56
N TYR A 34 11.41 -10.25 -5.26
CA TYR A 34 10.34 -10.28 -4.26
C TYR A 34 8.98 -10.12 -4.95
N ASP A 35 7.92 -10.72 -4.43
CA ASP A 35 6.57 -10.50 -4.93
C ASP A 35 5.96 -9.20 -4.36
N SER A 36 4.73 -8.88 -4.79
CA SER A 36 3.99 -7.72 -4.28
C SER A 36 3.64 -7.81 -2.79
N GLN A 37 3.88 -8.95 -2.14
CA GLN A 37 3.65 -9.22 -0.73
C GLN A 37 4.99 -9.36 0.00
N GLY A 38 6.07 -8.82 -0.56
CA GLY A 38 7.38 -8.79 0.08
C GLY A 38 8.05 -10.16 0.28
N ASN A 39 7.48 -11.25 -0.24
CA ASN A 39 8.09 -12.58 -0.12
C ASN A 39 9.15 -12.76 -1.19
N LYS A 40 10.25 -13.44 -0.84
CA LYS A 40 11.24 -13.88 -1.83
C LYS A 40 10.58 -14.85 -2.80
N THR A 41 10.77 -14.61 -4.08
CA THR A 41 10.32 -15.50 -5.17
C THR A 41 11.42 -16.49 -5.55
N SER A 42 11.07 -17.52 -6.31
CA SER A 42 12.04 -18.41 -6.95
C SER A 42 12.74 -17.76 -8.16
N LYS A 43 12.25 -16.60 -8.64
CA LYS A 43 12.82 -15.89 -9.78
C LYS A 43 14.10 -15.16 -9.38
N GLN A 44 15.04 -15.12 -10.31
CA GLN A 44 16.31 -14.44 -10.12
C GLN A 44 16.73 -13.71 -11.40
N LEU A 45 17.52 -12.66 -11.24
CA LEU A 45 18.21 -12.00 -12.35
C LEU A 45 19.69 -12.34 -12.33
N ASN A 46 20.25 -12.52 -13.51
CA ASN A 46 21.69 -12.64 -13.68
C ASN A 46 22.35 -11.28 -13.43
N LEU A 47 23.56 -11.29 -12.85
CA LEU A 47 24.35 -10.07 -12.71
C LEU A 47 24.65 -9.49 -14.10
N GLY A 48 24.55 -8.17 -14.26
CA GLY A 48 24.71 -7.52 -15.56
C GLY A 48 23.45 -7.48 -16.42
N GLN A 49 22.37 -8.18 -16.03
CA GLN A 49 21.09 -8.11 -16.74
C GLN A 49 20.47 -6.71 -16.63
N LYS A 50 20.06 -6.15 -17.77
CA LYS A 50 19.32 -4.88 -17.81
C LYS A 50 17.86 -5.09 -17.44
N VAL A 51 17.31 -4.18 -16.65
CA VAL A 51 15.89 -4.16 -16.25
C VAL A 51 15.36 -2.74 -16.26
N THR A 52 14.07 -2.58 -16.56
CA THR A 52 13.37 -1.31 -16.43
C THR A 52 12.52 -1.34 -15.17
N LEU A 53 12.60 -0.28 -14.39
CA LEU A 53 11.93 -0.10 -13.10
C LEU A 53 10.91 1.02 -13.24
N ASP A 54 9.73 0.90 -12.64
CA ASP A 54 8.66 1.90 -12.80
C ASP A 54 8.04 2.39 -11.48
N LYS A 55 8.35 1.74 -10.37
CA LYS A 55 7.90 2.14 -9.03
C LYS A 55 8.98 1.92 -7.99
N GLN A 56 8.88 2.64 -6.88
CA GLN A 56 9.61 2.34 -5.66
C GLN A 56 8.65 2.00 -4.52
N ALA A 57 9.04 1.08 -3.65
CA ALA A 57 8.28 0.67 -2.47
C ALA A 57 9.24 0.45 -1.30
N ASN A 58 8.76 0.53 -0.09
CA ASN A 58 9.41 -0.08 1.08
C ASN A 58 8.78 -1.46 1.33
N ILE A 59 9.43 -2.35 2.07
CA ILE A 59 8.81 -3.61 2.51
C ILE A 59 7.48 -3.36 3.23
N PHE A 60 7.37 -2.29 4.04
CA PHE A 60 6.12 -1.87 4.69
C PHE A 60 5.03 -1.38 3.73
N ASP A 61 5.40 -1.03 2.50
CA ASP A 61 4.41 -0.73 1.46
C ASP A 61 3.85 -2.00 0.83
N LEU A 62 4.54 -3.15 0.99
CA LEU A 62 4.15 -4.44 0.44
C LEU A 62 3.50 -5.36 1.49
N THR A 63 3.91 -5.24 2.76
CA THR A 63 3.48 -6.14 3.83
C THR A 63 3.11 -5.42 5.13
N GLU A 64 2.14 -6.00 5.85
CA GLU A 64 1.75 -5.58 7.20
C GLU A 64 2.80 -6.01 8.21
N LYS A 65 3.54 -7.08 7.88
CA LYS A 65 4.64 -7.64 8.65
C LYS A 65 5.93 -7.15 8.06
N GLY A 66 6.50 -6.07 8.60
CA GLY A 66 7.93 -5.85 8.45
C GLY A 66 8.65 -7.04 9.08
N ASP A 67 9.41 -7.78 8.29
CA ASP A 67 10.36 -8.72 8.86
C ASP A 67 11.32 -7.89 9.71
N GLY A 68 11.46 -8.23 11.00
CA GLY A 68 12.20 -7.46 12.00
C GLY A 68 13.72 -7.38 11.75
N TYR A 69 14.16 -7.46 10.49
CA TYR A 69 15.53 -7.36 10.05
C TYR A 69 15.69 -6.20 9.05
N ASN A 70 16.26 -5.11 9.57
CA ASN A 70 16.71 -3.89 8.89
C ASN A 70 15.62 -2.93 8.39
N GLY A 71 15.56 -1.78 9.05
CA GLY A 71 14.84 -0.61 8.60
C GLY A 71 15.08 -0.31 7.12
N GLY A 72 14.01 -0.31 6.33
CA GLY A 72 14.00 0.33 5.03
C GLY A 72 14.62 -0.45 3.87
N THR A 73 14.28 -1.73 3.72
CA THR A 73 14.44 -2.41 2.42
C THR A 73 13.60 -1.67 1.37
N ASN A 74 14.27 -0.77 0.65
CA ASN A 74 13.70 -0.07 -0.49
C ASN A 74 13.79 -0.98 -1.70
N LEU A 75 12.64 -1.18 -2.33
CA LEU A 75 12.45 -2.04 -3.47
C LEU A 75 12.09 -1.19 -4.67
N TYR A 76 12.42 -1.67 -5.87
CA TYR A 76 11.89 -1.15 -7.12
C TYR A 76 11.07 -2.22 -7.80
N ARG A 77 9.90 -1.85 -8.34
CA ARG A 77 9.11 -2.76 -9.17
C ARG A 77 9.73 -2.86 -10.56
N ILE A 78 9.84 -4.07 -11.08
CA ILE A 78 10.21 -4.30 -12.47
C ILE A 78 9.00 -3.99 -13.35
N LYS A 79 9.18 -3.10 -14.32
CA LYS A 79 8.09 -2.62 -15.19
C LYS A 79 7.44 -3.80 -15.91
N GLY A 80 6.10 -3.82 -15.88
CA GLY A 80 5.30 -4.87 -16.52
C GLY A 80 5.20 -6.17 -15.71
N THR A 81 5.72 -6.21 -14.49
CA THR A 81 5.59 -7.37 -13.59
C THR A 81 5.11 -6.94 -12.19
N ASN A 82 4.77 -7.93 -11.36
CA ASN A 82 4.56 -7.75 -9.92
C ASN A 82 5.80 -8.15 -9.10
N ASP A 83 6.95 -8.26 -9.76
CA ASP A 83 8.21 -8.61 -9.12
C ASP A 83 8.98 -7.34 -8.74
N PHE A 84 9.65 -7.40 -7.60
CA PHE A 84 10.38 -6.32 -6.99
C PHE A 84 11.85 -6.71 -6.80
N ILE A 85 12.74 -5.75 -6.97
CA ILE A 85 14.18 -5.90 -6.78
C ILE A 85 14.66 -4.97 -5.66
N ASN A 86 15.57 -5.45 -4.82
CA ASN A 86 16.20 -4.60 -3.81
C ASN A 86 16.95 -3.43 -4.48
N LYS A 87 16.76 -2.20 -4.01
CA LYS A 87 17.42 -0.99 -4.51
C LYS A 87 18.94 -1.11 -4.52
N TYR A 88 19.52 -1.85 -3.58
CA TYR A 88 20.96 -2.10 -3.51
C TYR A 88 21.43 -3.19 -4.48
N SER A 89 20.51 -3.94 -5.07
CA SER A 89 20.80 -4.96 -6.08
C SER A 89 20.70 -4.44 -7.53
N VAL A 90 20.70 -3.12 -7.70
CA VAL A 90 20.79 -2.47 -9.01
C VAL A 90 21.77 -1.30 -8.96
N LYS A 91 22.33 -0.92 -10.13
CA LYS A 91 23.05 0.35 -10.23
C LYS A 91 22.12 1.50 -9.86
N LYS A 92 22.66 2.49 -9.14
CA LYS A 92 21.91 3.67 -8.66
C LYS A 92 21.20 4.36 -9.82
N ILE A 93 19.88 4.47 -9.73
CA ILE A 93 19.05 5.27 -10.64
C ILE A 93 19.18 6.76 -10.30
N ARG A 94 18.99 7.63 -11.30
CA ARG A 94 19.24 9.08 -11.15
C ARG A 94 18.01 9.85 -10.66
N GLN A 95 16.83 9.29 -10.86
CA GLN A 95 15.54 9.89 -10.57
C GLN A 95 14.75 9.05 -9.55
N PRO A 96 13.92 9.69 -8.70
CA PRO A 96 12.93 8.97 -7.91
C PRO A 96 11.86 8.37 -8.82
N LEU A 97 11.37 7.19 -8.45
CA LEU A 97 10.22 6.57 -9.12
C LEU A 97 8.92 6.85 -8.33
N PRO A 98 7.75 6.83 -8.98
CA PRO A 98 6.49 6.91 -8.25
C PRO A 98 6.37 5.79 -7.20
N ARG A 99 5.73 6.08 -6.06
CA ARG A 99 5.60 5.08 -4.99
C ARG A 99 4.57 4.01 -5.35
N TYR A 100 4.85 2.76 -4.97
CA TYR A 100 3.92 1.63 -4.97
C TYR A 100 3.61 1.26 -3.52
N THR A 101 2.36 0.86 -3.28
CA THR A 101 1.90 0.35 -1.98
C THR A 101 0.70 -0.56 -2.20
N ASN A 102 0.51 -1.54 -1.32
CA ASN A 102 -0.72 -2.33 -1.24
C ASN A 102 -1.78 -1.65 -0.36
N TYR A 103 -1.43 -0.54 0.29
CA TYR A 103 -2.24 0.09 1.30
C TYR A 103 -2.82 1.41 0.81
N THR A 104 -4.01 1.73 1.32
CA THR A 104 -4.61 3.04 1.18
C THR A 104 -4.66 3.69 2.54
N ARG A 105 -4.31 4.97 2.62
CA ARG A 105 -4.53 5.76 3.82
C ARG A 105 -5.75 6.65 3.62
N VAL A 106 -6.65 6.59 4.60
CA VAL A 106 -7.86 7.40 4.62
C VAL A 106 -7.84 8.33 5.83
N LEU A 107 -8.45 9.51 5.68
CA LEU A 107 -8.66 10.49 6.73
C LEU A 107 -10.13 10.53 7.09
N PHE A 108 -10.46 10.47 8.37
CA PHE A 108 -11.80 10.64 8.88
C PHE A 108 -12.25 12.09 8.70
N VAL A 109 -13.30 12.30 7.88
CA VAL A 109 -13.95 13.62 7.71
C VAL A 109 -15.10 13.82 8.70
N ASN A 110 -15.61 12.73 9.25
CA ASN A 110 -16.53 12.63 10.37
C ASN A 110 -15.95 11.70 11.43
N ASP A 111 -16.52 11.69 12.64
CA ASP A 111 -16.21 10.65 13.61
C ASP A 111 -16.62 9.27 13.05
N GLY A 112 -15.75 8.28 13.22
CA GLY A 112 -15.87 6.96 12.63
C GLY A 112 -16.06 5.87 13.67
N TYR A 113 -16.77 4.83 13.26
CA TYR A 113 -17.03 3.64 14.07
C TYR A 113 -16.51 2.38 13.37
N LEU A 114 -16.23 1.36 14.18
CA LEU A 114 -15.92 0.03 13.70
C LEU A 114 -17.18 -0.78 13.41
N TYR A 115 -17.10 -1.57 12.35
CA TYR A 115 -18.15 -2.48 11.89
C TYR A 115 -17.57 -3.87 11.64
N ASN A 116 -18.38 -4.90 11.80
CA ASN A 116 -18.03 -6.27 11.43
C ASN A 116 -18.40 -6.55 9.95
N ALA A 117 -18.12 -7.77 9.46
CA ALA A 117 -18.40 -8.17 8.08
C ALA A 117 -19.90 -8.21 7.71
N LYS A 118 -20.80 -8.10 8.69
CA LYS A 118 -22.25 -7.98 8.49
C LYS A 118 -22.74 -6.52 8.49
N GLY A 119 -21.84 -5.56 8.68
CA GLY A 119 -22.20 -4.14 8.77
C GLY A 119 -22.78 -3.75 10.12
N GLU A 120 -22.70 -4.63 11.11
CA GLU A 120 -23.13 -4.34 12.49
C GLU A 120 -22.01 -3.57 13.19
N LYS A 121 -22.39 -2.54 13.95
CA LYS A 121 -21.43 -1.72 14.71
C LYS A 121 -20.76 -2.59 15.78
N VAL A 122 -19.43 -2.58 15.81
CA VAL A 122 -18.64 -3.18 16.88
C VAL A 122 -18.78 -2.24 18.09
N ILE A 123 -19.63 -2.60 19.05
CA ILE A 123 -19.91 -1.77 20.21
C ILE A 123 -18.73 -1.84 21.19
N GLU A 124 -17.96 -0.76 21.26
CA GLU A 124 -17.11 -0.51 22.42
C GLU A 124 -17.94 0.03 23.60
N LYS A 125 -17.42 -0.14 24.82
CA LYS A 125 -18.02 0.37 26.05
C LYS A 125 -18.39 1.85 25.87
N ASP A 126 -19.65 2.20 26.15
CA ASP A 126 -20.23 3.56 26.05
C ASP A 126 -20.53 4.08 24.62
N ASN A 127 -20.53 3.24 23.58
CA ASN A 127 -20.95 3.63 22.21
C ASN A 127 -20.16 4.81 21.60
N ARG A 128 -18.93 5.03 22.05
CA ARG A 128 -18.06 6.12 21.59
C ARG A 128 -17.47 5.82 20.20
N PRO A 129 -17.13 6.86 19.42
CA PRO A 129 -16.43 6.65 18.15
C PRO A 129 -15.03 6.08 18.40
N ASN A 130 -14.66 5.09 17.59
CA ASN A 130 -13.32 4.50 17.61
C ASN A 130 -12.29 5.46 16.99
N TYR A 131 -12.74 6.33 16.09
CA TYR A 131 -11.89 7.28 15.38
C TYR A 131 -12.51 8.67 15.38
N HIS A 132 -11.73 9.66 15.80
CA HIS A 132 -12.15 11.05 15.74
C HIS A 132 -11.90 11.66 14.38
N LYS A 133 -12.75 12.63 14.00
CA LYS A 133 -12.53 13.49 12.83
C LYS A 133 -11.11 14.06 12.83
N GLY A 134 -10.45 13.99 11.67
CA GLY A 134 -9.05 14.38 11.49
C GLY A 134 -8.03 13.27 11.78
N GLY A 135 -8.45 12.16 12.39
CA GLY A 135 -7.66 10.94 12.48
C GLY A 135 -7.46 10.30 11.11
N SER A 136 -6.41 9.49 10.96
CA SER A 136 -6.15 8.74 9.73
C SER A 136 -5.81 7.30 10.02
N ILE A 137 -6.23 6.39 9.15
CA ILE A 137 -5.95 4.96 9.28
C ILE A 137 -5.61 4.33 7.93
N THR A 138 -4.95 3.18 7.99
CA THR A 138 -4.59 2.37 6.83
C THR A 138 -5.66 1.32 6.56
N VAL A 139 -6.04 1.18 5.30
CA VAL A 139 -7.05 0.24 4.80
C VAL A 139 -6.53 -0.54 3.61
N THR A 140 -7.08 -1.73 3.37
CA THR A 140 -6.55 -2.70 2.40
C THR A 140 -7.50 -2.98 1.24
N SER A 141 -8.81 -2.95 1.48
CA SER A 141 -9.81 -3.25 0.45
C SER A 141 -11.14 -2.55 0.75
N MET A 142 -12.08 -2.65 -0.19
CA MET A 142 -13.48 -2.26 -0.02
C MET A 142 -14.37 -3.49 0.04
N ILE A 143 -15.50 -3.38 0.74
CA ILE A 143 -16.59 -4.35 0.71
C ILE A 143 -17.92 -3.59 0.67
N ASP A 144 -18.87 -4.12 -0.09
CA ASP A 144 -20.26 -3.68 -0.05
C ASP A 144 -21.05 -4.62 0.84
N ILE A 145 -21.69 -4.07 1.87
CA ILE A 145 -22.50 -4.84 2.80
C ILE A 145 -23.94 -4.41 2.63
N THR A 146 -24.79 -5.36 2.24
CA THR A 146 -26.23 -5.16 2.10
C THR A 146 -26.94 -5.65 3.34
N ASP A 147 -27.68 -4.77 4.00
CA ASP A 147 -28.63 -5.14 5.04
C ASP A 147 -29.78 -5.92 4.40
N LYS A 148 -29.98 -7.17 4.84
CA LYS A 148 -30.99 -8.07 4.28
C LYS A 148 -32.43 -7.68 4.64
N THR A 149 -32.62 -6.84 5.65
CA THR A 149 -33.92 -6.39 6.12
C THR A 149 -34.39 -5.12 5.42
N THR A 150 -33.47 -4.18 5.17
CA THR A 150 -33.77 -2.90 4.52
C THR A 150 -33.45 -2.90 3.02
N GLY A 151 -32.59 -3.82 2.56
CA GLY A 151 -32.04 -3.83 1.20
C GLY A 151 -30.98 -2.76 0.96
N GLU A 152 -30.65 -1.95 1.97
CA GLU A 152 -29.67 -0.87 1.84
C GLU A 152 -28.26 -1.45 1.73
N THR A 153 -27.51 -1.00 0.74
CA THR A 153 -26.11 -1.38 0.56
C THR A 153 -25.19 -0.23 0.92
N VAL A 154 -24.30 -0.45 1.88
CA VAL A 154 -23.32 0.53 2.33
C VAL A 154 -21.92 0.02 2.05
N ARG A 155 -21.04 0.91 1.57
CA ARG A 155 -19.64 0.58 1.29
C ARG A 155 -18.75 0.86 2.48
N PHE A 156 -17.86 -0.09 2.74
CA PHE A 156 -16.89 -0.02 3.82
C PHE A 156 -15.47 -0.25 3.33
N TYR A 157 -14.51 0.32 4.05
CA TYR A 157 -13.10 -0.04 3.95
C TYR A 157 -12.75 -1.10 4.99
N ARG A 158 -11.99 -2.11 4.58
CA ARG A 158 -11.35 -3.07 5.49
C ARG A 158 -10.08 -2.47 6.07
N LEU A 159 -9.94 -2.50 7.39
CA LEU A 159 -8.73 -2.02 8.07
C LEU A 159 -7.52 -2.92 7.78
N ALA A 160 -6.32 -2.33 7.77
CA ALA A 160 -5.06 -3.06 7.64
C ALA A 160 -4.58 -3.66 8.98
N ASP A 161 -4.86 -3.00 10.09
CA ASP A 161 -4.42 -3.45 11.42
C ASP A 161 -5.35 -4.54 11.98
N GLN A 162 -4.78 -5.52 12.67
CA GLN A 162 -5.55 -6.51 13.43
C GLN A 162 -6.16 -5.86 14.67
N TYR A 163 -7.49 -5.93 14.80
CA TYR A 163 -8.19 -5.51 16.02
C TYR A 163 -8.65 -6.73 16.83
N LEU A 164 -8.77 -6.52 18.15
CA LEU A 164 -9.45 -7.46 19.03
C LEU A 164 -10.96 -7.26 18.83
N ASP A 165 -11.65 -8.30 18.40
CA ASP A 165 -13.12 -8.31 18.31
C ASP A 165 -13.74 -8.30 19.72
N ILE A 166 -15.06 -8.12 19.81
CA ILE A 166 -15.87 -8.11 21.05
C ILE A 166 -15.61 -9.35 21.92
N ASP A 167 -15.29 -10.49 21.32
CA ASP A 167 -14.95 -11.74 22.01
C ASP A 167 -13.46 -11.86 22.42
N GLN A 168 -12.67 -10.77 22.33
CA GLN A 168 -11.21 -10.76 22.46
C GLN A 168 -10.47 -11.71 21.50
N LYS A 169 -11.16 -12.19 20.46
CA LYS A 169 -10.54 -12.92 19.36
C LYS A 169 -9.92 -11.89 18.43
N ARG A 170 -8.66 -12.08 18.04
CA ARG A 170 -8.06 -11.30 16.95
C ARG A 170 -8.85 -11.63 15.68
N SER A 171 -9.72 -10.72 15.26
CA SER A 171 -10.52 -10.86 14.05
C SER A 171 -9.94 -9.92 13.00
N ASN A 172 -9.69 -10.45 11.80
CA ASN A 172 -9.07 -9.71 10.70
C ASN A 172 -10.10 -8.90 9.89
N GLU A 173 -11.29 -8.65 10.44
CA GLU A 173 -12.46 -8.21 9.68
C GLU A 173 -13.18 -7.06 10.38
N CYS A 174 -12.41 -6.01 10.66
CA CYS A 174 -12.95 -4.73 11.08
C CYS A 174 -13.02 -3.77 9.90
N TYR A 175 -14.13 -3.05 9.84
CA TYR A 175 -14.48 -2.19 8.73
C TYR A 175 -14.89 -0.79 9.21
N ILE A 176 -14.70 0.20 8.34
CA ILE A 176 -15.15 1.59 8.56
C ILE A 176 -15.93 2.04 7.33
N LYS A 177 -16.95 2.89 7.50
CA LYS A 177 -17.72 3.38 6.36
C LYS A 177 -16.87 4.26 5.46
N VAL A 178 -17.00 4.09 4.15
CA VAL A 178 -16.34 4.97 3.18
C VAL A 178 -16.84 6.40 3.32
N SER A 179 -18.14 6.59 3.59
CA SER A 179 -18.79 7.90 3.73
C SER A 179 -18.20 8.79 4.83
N ASP A 180 -17.57 8.20 5.85
CA ASP A 180 -16.99 8.94 6.98
C ASP A 180 -15.54 9.35 6.73
N THR A 181 -15.00 9.04 5.54
CA THR A 181 -13.59 9.21 5.24
C THR A 181 -13.35 9.83 3.87
N LYS A 182 -12.11 10.28 3.64
CA LYS A 182 -11.58 10.60 2.31
C LYS A 182 -10.22 9.94 2.12
N ILE A 183 -9.94 9.48 0.90
CA ILE A 183 -8.62 8.97 0.55
C ILE A 183 -7.63 10.12 0.56
N ILE A 184 -6.52 9.93 1.28
CA ILE A 184 -5.40 10.88 1.26
C ILE A 184 -4.19 10.29 0.54
N TRP A 185 -4.11 8.97 0.38
CA TRP A 185 -3.02 8.31 -0.32
C TRP A 185 -3.35 6.85 -0.71
N GLY A 186 -2.85 6.36 -1.84
CA GLY A 186 -2.89 4.93 -2.23
C GLY A 186 -4.23 4.41 -2.78
N GLY A 187 -5.22 5.27 -3.04
CA GLY A 187 -6.58 4.86 -3.40
C GLY A 187 -6.75 3.98 -4.63
N ASN A 188 -5.80 4.00 -5.56
CA ASN A 188 -5.77 3.17 -6.76
C ASN A 188 -5.53 1.68 -6.48
N ASN A 189 -5.22 1.30 -5.23
CA ASN A 189 -4.95 -0.07 -4.84
C ASN A 189 -6.17 -0.78 -4.22
N LEU A 190 -7.26 -0.05 -3.96
CA LEU A 190 -8.46 -0.61 -3.35
C LEU A 190 -9.21 -1.48 -4.35
N LYS A 191 -9.33 -2.77 -4.01
CA LYS A 191 -10.20 -3.71 -4.70
C LYS A 191 -11.52 -3.82 -3.95
N LEU A 192 -12.63 -3.89 -4.69
CA LEU A 192 -13.92 -4.25 -4.13
C LEU A 192 -13.98 -5.78 -3.99
N ASN A 193 -14.15 -6.25 -2.77
CA ASN A 193 -14.41 -7.65 -2.46
C ASN A 193 -15.93 -7.84 -2.37
N ASN A 194 -16.44 -8.86 -3.03
CA ASN A 194 -17.84 -9.28 -2.98
C ASN A 194 -18.01 -10.45 -2.00
#